data_AF-A0A523TG75-F1
#
_entry.id   AF-A0A523TG75-F1
#
_cell.length_a   1.000
_cell.length_b   1.000
_cell.length_c   1.000
_cell.angle_alpha   90.00
_cell.angle_beta   90.00
_cell.angle_gamma   90.00
#
_symmetry.space_group_name_H-M   'P 1'
#
loop_
_entity.id
_entity.type
_entity.pdbx_description
1 polymer ?
#
loop_
_entity_poly.entity_id
_entity_poly.type
_entity_poly.pdbx_seq_one_letter_code
_entity_poly.pdbx_strand_id
1 'polypeptide(L)'
;MSHQNIDKVDVQIPGTMYHLQLTADRGRWILALLLRGGVENEVIVPVFSKSSIVKAANELLNNSRLVIDKYPLKNVCDQLFAEAERSLPITTPAPEEIVDSMGLDEIKQKIDLLENTLENVNEELKEMIGGITERLDALENERVARLEAELSRQGDKRDEEMFTSLASRLDTLEESHVATSGDDRVPSILTAIEALESKVSQLEGKAVTTEGGSLEVPVAPSTDISGYKDDLGRLSRALDLISQRLTNLENQLKPKPPVKEGAE
;
A
#
# COMPACT_ATOMS: atom_id res chain seq x y z
N MET A 1 64.61 -21.51 -15.53
CA MET A 1 63.41 -22.23 -15.05
C MET A 1 62.25 -21.26 -15.13
N SER A 2 61.34 -21.49 -16.07
CA SER A 2 60.16 -20.67 -16.33
C SER A 2 59.06 -21.10 -15.35
N HIS A 3 58.86 -20.32 -14.28
CA HIS A 3 57.67 -20.43 -13.46
C HIS A 3 56.46 -20.10 -14.34
N GLN A 4 55.59 -21.08 -14.58
CA GLN A 4 54.27 -20.82 -15.15
C GLN A 4 53.50 -20.00 -14.12
N ASN A 5 53.43 -18.70 -14.36
CA ASN A 5 52.56 -17.77 -13.66
C ASN A 5 51.10 -18.23 -13.83
N ILE A 6 50.49 -18.76 -12.77
CA ILE A 6 49.04 -19.00 -12.65
C ILE A 6 48.36 -17.66 -12.36
N ASP A 7 48.76 -16.57 -13.02
CA ASP A 7 48.84 -15.37 -12.19
C ASP A 7 47.62 -14.47 -12.24
N LYS A 8 46.82 -14.44 -13.31
CA LYS A 8 45.77 -13.42 -13.44
C LYS A 8 44.61 -13.90 -14.30
N VAL A 9 43.44 -14.06 -13.70
CA VAL A 9 42.16 -14.19 -14.40
C VAL A 9 41.44 -12.87 -14.28
N ASP A 10 41.00 -12.28 -15.39
CA ASP A 10 40.34 -10.96 -15.43
C ASP A 10 39.01 -11.09 -16.17
N VAL A 11 37.92 -10.59 -15.54
CA VAL A 11 36.59 -10.54 -16.14
C VAL A 11 36.03 -9.12 -16.01
N GLN A 12 35.60 -8.56 -17.15
CA GLN A 12 34.94 -7.26 -17.20
C GLN A 12 33.54 -7.32 -16.59
N ILE A 13 33.20 -6.33 -15.77
CA ILE A 13 31.84 -6.16 -15.23
C ILE A 13 30.94 -5.55 -16.31
N PRO A 14 29.86 -6.23 -16.75
CA PRO A 14 28.98 -5.74 -17.80
C PRO A 14 28.41 -4.34 -17.50
N GLY A 15 28.43 -3.47 -18.50
CA GLY A 15 27.91 -2.10 -18.38
C GLY A 15 28.85 -1.11 -17.66
N THR A 16 30.06 -1.52 -17.30
CA THR A 16 31.04 -0.67 -16.61
C THR A 16 32.43 -0.73 -17.25
N MET A 17 33.31 0.21 -16.88
CA MET A 17 34.74 0.16 -17.22
C MET A 17 35.58 -0.64 -16.20
N TYR A 18 34.91 -1.26 -15.21
CA TYR A 18 35.58 -1.98 -14.15
C TYR A 18 35.79 -3.45 -14.52
N HIS A 19 36.89 -3.97 -14.02
CA HIS A 19 37.32 -5.35 -14.18
C HIS A 19 37.54 -5.96 -12.80
N LEU A 20 37.15 -7.22 -12.63
CA LEU A 20 37.53 -8.01 -11.46
C LEU A 20 38.63 -8.97 -11.88
N GLN A 21 39.75 -8.93 -11.15
CA GLN A 21 40.90 -9.80 -11.38
C GLN A 21 41.13 -10.69 -10.17
N LEU A 22 41.21 -12.00 -10.40
CA LEU A 22 41.58 -12.97 -9.40
C LEU A 22 43.02 -13.45 -9.65
N THR A 23 43.86 -13.32 -8.63
CA THR A 23 45.29 -13.65 -8.67
C THR A 23 45.64 -14.59 -7.53
N ALA A 24 46.45 -15.60 -7.81
CA ALA A 24 47.08 -16.44 -6.79
C ALA A 24 48.47 -15.87 -6.47
N ASP A 25 48.66 -15.32 -5.27
CA ASP A 25 49.96 -14.83 -4.80
C ASP A 25 50.34 -15.53 -3.48
N ARG A 26 51.51 -16.19 -3.47
CA ARG A 26 52.09 -16.85 -2.28
C ARG A 26 51.12 -17.76 -1.52
N GLY A 27 50.29 -18.51 -2.25
CA GLY A 27 49.31 -19.43 -1.66
C GLY A 27 48.04 -18.76 -1.12
N ARG A 28 47.83 -17.47 -1.43
CA ARG A 28 46.59 -16.73 -1.14
C ARG A 28 45.92 -16.31 -2.43
N TRP A 29 44.60 -16.25 -2.39
CA TRP A 29 43.81 -15.71 -3.49
C TRP A 29 43.51 -14.25 -3.22
N ILE A 30 43.81 -13.39 -4.17
CA ILE A 30 43.58 -11.95 -4.09
C ILE A 30 42.59 -11.60 -5.19
N LEU A 31 41.49 -10.96 -4.82
CA LEU A 31 40.53 -10.39 -5.74
C LEU A 31 40.77 -8.88 -5.79
N ALA A 32 41.06 -8.36 -6.97
CA ALA A 32 41.30 -6.95 -7.23
C ALA A 32 40.22 -6.38 -8.13
N LEU A 33 39.77 -5.16 -7.81
CA LEU A 33 38.95 -4.34 -8.67
C LEU A 33 39.86 -3.39 -9.44
N LEU A 34 39.79 -3.44 -10.77
CA LEU A 34 40.61 -2.64 -11.67
C LEU A 34 39.77 -1.62 -12.43
N LEU A 35 40.32 -0.42 -12.61
CA LEU A 35 39.80 0.61 -13.50
C LEU A 35 40.93 1.04 -14.45
N ARG A 36 40.72 0.87 -15.77
CA ARG A 36 41.72 1.23 -16.80
C ARG A 36 43.11 0.61 -16.56
N GLY A 37 43.16 -0.60 -16.01
CA GLY A 37 44.39 -1.33 -15.72
C GLY A 37 45.11 -0.92 -14.42
N GLY A 38 44.58 0.05 -13.66
CA GLY A 38 45.03 0.35 -12.30
C GLY A 38 44.20 -0.41 -11.27
N VAL A 39 44.83 -0.89 -10.18
CA VAL A 39 44.14 -1.50 -9.05
C VAL A 39 43.52 -0.38 -8.21
N GLU A 40 42.18 -0.33 -8.16
CA GLU A 40 41.43 0.61 -7.33
C GLU A 40 41.29 0.07 -5.90
N ASN A 41 41.07 -1.24 -5.78
CA ASN A 41 40.88 -1.90 -4.50
C ASN A 41 41.24 -3.39 -4.59
N GLU A 42 41.65 -4.00 -3.48
CA GLU A 42 41.96 -5.43 -3.40
C GLU A 42 41.53 -6.03 -2.06
N VAL A 43 41.08 -7.28 -2.09
CA VAL A 43 40.64 -8.04 -0.92
C VAL A 43 41.19 -9.46 -1.03
N ILE A 44 41.63 -9.99 0.11
CA ILE A 44 42.09 -11.38 0.21
C ILE A 44 40.86 -12.29 0.26
N VAL A 45 40.80 -13.27 -0.64
CA VAL A 45 39.81 -14.34 -0.62
C VAL A 45 40.31 -15.44 0.31
N PRO A 46 39.65 -15.70 1.46
CA PRO A 46 40.17 -16.60 2.49
C PRO A 46 40.20 -18.07 2.05
N VAL A 47 39.25 -18.48 1.21
CA VAL A 47 39.14 -19.85 0.68
C VAL A 47 38.74 -19.78 -0.78
N PHE A 48 39.43 -20.51 -1.66
CA PHE A 48 39.07 -20.60 -3.08
C PHE A 48 37.73 -21.33 -3.26
N SER A 49 36.66 -20.57 -3.32
CA SER A 49 35.29 -21.09 -3.46
C SER A 49 34.40 -19.99 -4.05
N LYS A 50 33.38 -20.40 -4.81
CA LYS A 50 32.41 -19.46 -5.42
C LYS A 50 31.79 -18.51 -4.40
N SER A 51 31.38 -19.04 -3.25
CA SER A 51 30.75 -18.24 -2.18
C SER A 51 31.71 -17.21 -1.58
N SER A 52 32.99 -17.56 -1.39
CA SER A 52 33.99 -16.64 -0.85
C SER A 52 34.38 -15.56 -1.85
N ILE A 53 34.50 -15.90 -3.14
CA ILE A 53 34.76 -14.93 -4.21
C ILE A 53 33.60 -13.93 -4.30
N VAL A 54 32.34 -14.40 -4.27
CA VAL A 54 31.17 -13.51 -4.29
C VAL A 54 31.13 -12.60 -3.07
N LYS A 55 31.45 -13.12 -1.87
CA LYS A 55 31.53 -12.29 -0.65
C LYS A 55 32.61 -11.21 -0.78
N ALA A 56 33.82 -11.58 -1.20
CA ALA A 56 34.93 -10.64 -1.41
C ALA A 56 34.61 -9.62 -2.51
N ALA A 57 33.92 -10.03 -3.58
CA ALA A 57 33.49 -9.12 -4.65
C ALA A 57 32.46 -8.09 -4.13
N ASN A 58 31.49 -8.50 -3.33
CA ASN A 58 30.55 -7.56 -2.72
C ASN A 58 31.26 -6.56 -1.78
N GLU A 59 32.24 -7.04 -1.01
CA GLU A 59 33.06 -6.19 -0.15
C GLU A 59 33.85 -5.14 -0.96
N LEU A 60 34.52 -5.57 -2.03
CA LEU A 60 35.26 -4.68 -2.94
C LEU A 60 34.37 -3.60 -3.57
N LEU A 61 33.19 -4.00 -4.04
CA LEU A 61 32.26 -3.09 -4.71
C LEU A 61 31.66 -2.07 -3.73
N ASN A 62 31.30 -2.51 -2.52
CA ASN A 62 30.84 -1.63 -1.44
C ASN A 62 31.90 -0.58 -1.07
N ASN A 63 33.15 -1.01 -0.92
CA ASN A 63 34.27 -0.12 -0.62
C ASN A 63 34.53 0.89 -1.75
N SER A 64 34.24 0.51 -3.00
CA SER A 64 34.47 1.34 -4.19
C SER A 64 33.22 2.12 -4.64
N ARG A 65 32.14 2.11 -3.83
CA ARG A 65 30.84 2.75 -4.10
C ARG A 65 30.21 2.36 -5.45
N LEU A 66 30.52 1.15 -5.94
CA LEU A 66 29.91 0.59 -7.14
C LEU A 66 28.68 -0.21 -6.77
N VAL A 67 27.55 0.15 -7.36
CA VAL A 67 26.30 -0.59 -7.22
C VAL A 67 26.09 -1.40 -8.49
N ILE A 68 26.15 -2.72 -8.36
CA ILE A 68 25.89 -3.66 -9.45
C ILE A 68 24.80 -4.61 -8.98
N ASP A 69 23.86 -4.90 -9.87
CA ASP A 69 22.80 -5.86 -9.58
C ASP A 69 23.37 -7.25 -9.25
N LYS A 70 22.65 -7.97 -8.38
CA LYS A 70 23.07 -9.28 -7.86
C LYS A 70 23.31 -10.33 -8.97
N TYR A 71 22.55 -10.28 -10.06
CA TYR A 71 22.63 -11.24 -11.16
C TYR A 71 23.89 -11.05 -12.03
N PRO A 72 24.17 -9.84 -12.58
CA PRO A 72 25.43 -9.57 -13.28
C PRO A 72 26.66 -9.91 -12.44
N LEU A 73 26.68 -9.55 -11.16
CA LEU A 73 27.82 -9.82 -10.28
C LEU A 73 28.07 -11.33 -10.12
N LYS A 74 27.01 -12.10 -9.92
CA LYS A 74 27.11 -13.56 -9.79
C LYS A 74 27.69 -14.19 -11.05
N ASN A 75 27.23 -13.77 -12.23
CA ASN A 75 27.75 -14.29 -13.50
C ASN A 75 29.25 -13.99 -13.68
N VAL A 76 29.70 -12.78 -13.32
CA VAL A 76 31.12 -12.40 -13.36
C VAL A 76 31.94 -13.26 -12.39
N CYS A 77 31.45 -13.47 -11.17
CA CYS A 77 32.14 -14.32 -10.19
C CYS A 77 32.18 -15.80 -10.61
N ASP A 78 31.12 -16.31 -11.23
CA ASP A 78 31.05 -17.67 -11.76
C ASP A 78 32.06 -17.87 -12.92
N GLN A 79 32.20 -16.86 -13.79
CA GLN A 79 33.21 -16.86 -14.85
C GLN A 79 34.63 -16.83 -14.29
N LEU A 80 34.91 -15.92 -13.35
CA LEU A 80 36.20 -15.84 -12.65
C LEU A 80 36.59 -17.17 -12.01
N PHE A 81 35.64 -17.81 -11.32
CA PHE A 81 35.89 -19.10 -10.69
C PHE A 81 36.18 -20.19 -11.71
N ALA A 82 35.36 -20.32 -12.75
CA ALA A 82 35.54 -21.38 -13.76
C ALA A 82 36.86 -21.23 -14.53
N GLU A 83 37.28 -19.99 -14.80
CA GLU A 83 38.51 -19.72 -15.53
C GLU A 83 39.75 -19.86 -14.64
N ALA A 84 39.64 -19.51 -13.36
CA ALA A 84 40.67 -19.81 -12.36
C ALA A 84 40.83 -21.31 -12.13
N GLU A 85 39.72 -22.06 -12.04
CA GLU A 85 39.71 -23.51 -11.87
C GLU A 85 40.38 -24.23 -13.07
N ARG A 86 40.13 -23.76 -14.30
CA ARG A 86 40.80 -24.26 -15.51
C ARG A 86 42.28 -23.93 -15.57
N SER A 87 42.69 -22.83 -14.92
CA SER A 87 44.07 -22.36 -14.91
C SER A 87 44.91 -23.02 -13.81
N LEU A 88 44.28 -23.72 -12.87
CA LEU A 88 45.00 -24.55 -11.91
C LEU A 88 45.76 -25.64 -12.66
N PRO A 89 47.05 -25.87 -12.36
CA PRO A 89 47.80 -26.96 -12.96
C PRO A 89 47.03 -28.25 -12.65
N ILE A 90 46.63 -28.96 -13.71
CA ILE A 90 46.09 -30.32 -13.58
C ILE A 90 47.17 -31.10 -12.86
N THR A 91 46.95 -31.38 -11.58
CA THR A 91 47.81 -32.25 -10.80
C THR A 91 47.82 -33.56 -11.56
N THR A 92 48.92 -33.83 -12.26
CA THR A 92 49.23 -35.17 -12.72
C THR A 92 49.14 -36.03 -11.46
N PRO A 93 48.42 -37.17 -11.47
CA PRO A 93 48.25 -37.98 -10.27
C PRO A 93 49.65 -38.24 -9.70
N ALA A 94 49.82 -37.89 -8.42
CA ALA A 94 51.07 -38.09 -7.72
C ALA A 94 51.50 -39.56 -7.87
N PRO A 95 52.82 -39.85 -7.99
CA PRO A 95 53.31 -41.22 -8.06
C PRO A 95 52.75 -41.97 -6.85
N GLU A 96 52.19 -43.16 -7.09
CA GLU A 96 51.55 -44.04 -6.10
C GLU A 96 52.36 -44.07 -4.79
N GLU A 97 51.95 -43.25 -3.82
CA GLU A 97 52.33 -43.46 -2.43
C GLU A 97 51.55 -44.66 -1.95
N ILE A 98 52.28 -45.65 -1.45
CA ILE A 98 51.74 -46.81 -0.75
C ILE A 98 50.90 -46.26 0.40
N VAL A 99 49.57 -46.26 0.23
CA VAL A 99 48.62 -45.88 1.27
C VAL A 99 48.72 -46.95 2.35
N ASP A 100 49.40 -46.61 3.43
CA ASP A 100 49.51 -47.45 4.62
C ASP A 100 48.09 -47.72 5.13
N SER A 101 47.70 -49.00 5.24
CA SER A 101 46.30 -49.41 5.52
C SER A 101 45.74 -48.80 6.81
N MET A 102 46.61 -48.39 7.74
CA MET A 102 46.25 -47.71 8.98
C MET A 102 45.66 -46.30 8.77
N GLY A 103 46.13 -45.55 7.75
CA GLY A 103 45.61 -44.21 7.47
C GLY A 103 44.21 -44.22 6.87
N LEU A 104 43.89 -45.27 6.10
CA LEU A 104 42.57 -45.46 5.50
C LEU A 104 41.51 -45.76 6.57
N ASP A 105 41.85 -46.58 7.56
CA ASP A 105 40.95 -46.91 8.68
C ASP A 105 40.65 -45.68 9.56
N GLU A 106 41.64 -44.82 9.83
CA GLU A 106 41.42 -43.57 10.55
C GLU A 106 40.53 -42.59 9.76
N ILE A 107 40.74 -42.48 8.46
CA ILE A 107 39.89 -41.65 7.59
C ILE A 107 38.45 -42.18 7.59
N LYS A 108 38.28 -43.51 7.52
CA LYS A 108 36.96 -44.13 7.56
C LYS A 108 36.24 -43.88 8.88
N GLN A 109 36.93 -44.01 10.02
CA GLN A 109 36.35 -43.66 11.32
C GLN A 109 35.94 -42.18 11.42
N LYS A 110 36.74 -41.27 10.84
CA LYS A 110 36.38 -39.84 10.80
C LYS A 110 35.16 -39.57 9.92
N ILE A 111 35.04 -40.28 8.80
CA ILE A 111 33.86 -40.19 7.92
C ILE A 111 32.63 -40.69 8.68
N ASP A 112 32.70 -41.88 9.30
CA ASP A 112 31.58 -42.44 10.06
C ASP A 112 31.15 -41.52 11.20
N LEU A 113 32.10 -40.86 11.89
CA LEU A 113 31.80 -39.88 12.94
C LEU A 113 31.12 -38.63 12.39
N LEU A 114 31.60 -38.12 11.24
CA LEU A 114 31.00 -36.97 10.57
C LEU A 114 29.59 -37.27 10.07
N GLU A 115 29.36 -38.46 9.50
CA GLU A 115 28.05 -38.91 9.06
C GLU A 115 27.06 -38.99 10.23
N ASN A 116 27.46 -39.60 11.35
CA ASN A 116 26.64 -39.65 12.56
C ASN A 116 26.35 -38.25 13.13
N THR A 117 27.35 -37.36 13.14
CA THR A 117 27.17 -35.99 13.61
C THR A 117 26.19 -35.23 12.71
N LEU A 118 26.29 -35.44 11.39
CA LEU A 118 25.41 -34.80 10.42
C LEU A 118 23.98 -35.33 10.52
N GLU A 119 23.81 -36.62 10.76
CA GLU A 119 22.50 -37.24 11.02
C GLU A 119 21.85 -36.67 12.29
N ASN A 120 22.59 -36.58 13.39
CA ASN A 120 22.10 -35.99 14.64
C ASN A 120 21.69 -34.52 14.47
N VAL A 121 22.53 -33.71 13.82
CA VAL A 121 22.21 -32.30 13.55
C VAL A 121 20.96 -32.17 12.66
N ASN A 122 20.79 -33.08 11.70
CA ASN A 122 19.62 -33.09 10.82
C ASN A 122 18.32 -33.41 11.59
N GLU A 123 18.37 -34.36 12.54
CA GLU A 123 17.21 -34.66 13.38
C GLU A 123 16.88 -33.52 14.36
N GLU A 124 17.89 -32.91 14.99
CA GLU A 124 17.70 -31.72 15.84
C GLU A 124 17.07 -30.55 15.05
N LEU A 125 17.52 -30.34 13.81
CA LEU A 125 16.95 -29.31 12.92
C LEU A 125 15.49 -29.62 12.58
N LYS A 126 15.14 -30.88 12.29
CA LYS A 126 13.74 -31.27 12.03
C LYS A 126 12.85 -31.02 13.24
N GLU A 127 13.31 -31.36 14.44
CA GLU A 127 12.57 -31.13 15.68
C GLU A 127 12.36 -29.63 15.93
N MET A 128 13.41 -28.82 15.78
CA MET A 128 13.30 -27.36 15.89
C MET A 128 12.33 -26.76 14.87
N ILE A 129 12.39 -27.20 13.61
CA ILE A 129 11.47 -26.74 12.56
C ILE A 129 10.03 -27.13 12.91
N GLY A 130 9.81 -28.34 13.41
CA GLY A 130 8.51 -28.79 13.89
C GLY A 130 7.96 -27.88 14.99
N GLY A 131 8.76 -27.62 16.03
CA GLY A 131 8.36 -26.74 17.13
C GLY A 131 8.13 -25.28 16.71
N ILE A 132 8.88 -24.77 15.74
CA ILE A 132 8.63 -23.43 15.17
C ILE A 132 7.30 -23.40 14.41
N THR A 133 7.02 -24.43 13.62
CA THR A 133 5.79 -24.54 12.84
C THR A 133 4.57 -24.57 13.76
N GLU A 134 4.59 -25.40 14.80
CA GLU A 134 3.51 -25.46 15.80
C GLU A 134 3.28 -24.13 16.52
N ARG A 135 4.36 -23.40 16.84
CA ARG A 135 4.25 -22.08 17.47
C ARG A 135 3.69 -21.03 16.52
N LEU A 136 4.02 -21.10 15.24
CA LEU A 136 3.46 -20.21 14.22
C LEU A 136 1.96 -20.49 14.05
N ASP A 137 1.56 -21.76 13.95
CA ASP A 137 0.15 -22.14 13.85
C ASP A 137 -0.64 -21.67 15.09
N ALA A 138 -0.07 -21.82 16.29
CA ALA A 138 -0.69 -21.32 17.51
C ALA A 138 -0.87 -19.79 17.50
N LEU A 139 0.15 -19.04 17.08
CA LEU A 139 0.10 -17.58 16.99
C LEU A 139 -0.87 -17.10 15.92
N GLU A 140 -0.95 -17.79 14.78
CA GLU A 140 -1.88 -17.47 13.71
C GLU A 140 -3.32 -17.68 14.20
N ASN A 141 -3.60 -18.83 14.82
CA ASN A 141 -4.92 -19.13 15.38
C ASN A 141 -5.33 -18.12 16.47
N GLU A 142 -4.42 -17.77 17.39
CA GLU A 142 -4.68 -16.76 18.42
C GLU A 142 -4.97 -15.38 17.81
N ARG A 143 -4.17 -14.98 16.82
CA ARG A 143 -4.34 -13.69 16.14
C ARG A 143 -5.67 -13.63 15.39
N VAL A 144 -6.03 -14.69 14.68
CA VAL A 144 -7.31 -14.78 13.97
C VAL A 144 -8.47 -14.71 14.97
N ALA A 145 -8.45 -15.53 16.03
CA ALA A 145 -9.50 -15.53 17.04
C ALA A 145 -9.66 -14.16 17.72
N ARG A 146 -8.54 -13.47 18.00
CA ARG A 146 -8.58 -12.11 18.56
C ARG A 146 -9.19 -11.10 17.59
N LEU A 147 -8.79 -11.14 16.32
CA LEU A 147 -9.33 -10.23 15.30
C LEU A 147 -10.82 -10.48 15.06
N GLU A 148 -11.27 -11.73 15.04
CA GLU A 148 -12.69 -12.07 14.92
C GLU A 148 -13.52 -11.55 16.11
N ALA A 149 -12.99 -11.67 17.33
CA ALA A 149 -13.63 -11.15 18.53
C ALA A 149 -13.68 -9.61 18.54
N GLU A 150 -12.63 -8.95 18.07
CA GLU A 150 -12.56 -7.49 17.98
C GLU A 150 -13.52 -6.95 16.91
N LEU A 151 -13.58 -7.62 15.75
CA LEU A 151 -14.46 -7.24 14.64
C LEU A 151 -15.94 -7.42 15.02
N SER A 152 -16.28 -8.50 15.74
CA SER A 152 -17.63 -8.69 16.28
C SER A 152 -18.01 -7.58 17.27
N ARG A 153 -17.12 -7.26 18.21
CA ARG A 153 -17.35 -6.17 19.18
C ARG A 153 -17.47 -4.80 18.52
N GLN A 154 -16.72 -4.54 17.46
CA GLN A 154 -16.79 -3.28 16.73
C GLN A 154 -18.10 -3.17 15.94
N GLY A 155 -18.61 -4.28 15.40
CA GLY A 155 -19.94 -4.38 14.80
C GLY A 155 -21.02 -3.97 15.80
N ASP A 156 -21.05 -4.63 16.96
CA ASP A 156 -22.05 -4.37 18.01
C ASP A 156 -22.03 -2.90 18.47
N LYS A 157 -20.84 -2.33 18.69
CA LYS A 157 -20.70 -0.92 19.09
C LYS A 157 -21.20 0.05 18.04
N ARG A 158 -20.89 -0.20 16.76
CA ARG A 158 -21.32 0.65 15.66
C ARG A 158 -22.84 0.63 15.51
N ASP A 159 -23.44 -0.55 15.67
CA ASP A 159 -24.88 -0.71 15.63
C ASP A 159 -25.53 -0.02 16.84
N GLU A 160 -24.99 -0.17 18.04
CA GLU A 160 -25.46 0.51 19.26
C GLU A 160 -25.39 2.04 19.15
N GLU A 161 -24.29 2.59 18.64
CA GLU A 161 -24.13 4.03 18.37
C GLU A 161 -25.16 4.52 17.33
N MET A 162 -25.40 3.73 16.27
CA MET A 162 -26.40 4.04 15.26
C MET A 162 -27.82 4.02 15.84
N PHE A 163 -28.16 3.00 16.63
CA PHE A 163 -29.47 2.90 17.29
C PHE A 163 -29.69 4.05 18.27
N THR A 164 -28.68 4.43 19.04
CA THR A 164 -28.76 5.56 19.97
C THR A 164 -28.94 6.90 19.23
N SER A 165 -28.23 7.08 18.11
CA SER A 165 -28.41 8.25 17.24
C SER A 165 -29.80 8.29 16.60
N LEU A 166 -30.31 7.15 16.14
CA LEU A 166 -31.66 7.07 15.58
C LEU A 166 -32.74 7.32 16.64
N ALA A 167 -32.57 6.78 17.85
CA ALA A 167 -33.49 7.02 18.96
C ALA A 167 -33.55 8.51 19.33
N SER A 168 -32.41 9.18 19.49
CA SER A 168 -32.40 10.63 19.78
C SER A 168 -33.02 11.48 18.67
N ARG A 169 -32.84 11.09 17.40
CA ARG A 169 -33.51 11.75 16.26
C ARG A 169 -35.02 11.51 16.28
N LEU A 170 -35.45 10.32 16.69
CA LEU A 170 -36.86 9.99 16.84
C LEU A 170 -37.49 10.82 17.97
N ASP A 171 -36.83 10.91 19.13
CA ASP A 171 -37.28 11.74 20.26
C ASP A 171 -37.42 13.21 19.84
N THR A 172 -36.44 13.73 19.08
CA THR A 172 -36.49 15.11 18.57
C THR A 172 -37.65 15.31 17.59
N LEU A 173 -37.92 14.31 16.74
CA LEU A 173 -39.05 14.31 15.81
C LEU A 173 -40.38 14.26 16.57
N GLU A 174 -40.50 13.41 17.58
CA GLU A 174 -41.70 13.31 18.43
C GLU A 174 -41.93 14.62 19.20
N GLU A 175 -40.89 15.22 19.79
CA GLU A 175 -40.99 16.51 20.48
C GLU A 175 -41.40 17.63 19.52
N SER A 176 -40.85 17.65 18.30
CA SER A 176 -41.27 18.60 17.26
C SER A 176 -42.71 18.37 16.80
N HIS A 177 -43.14 17.11 16.71
CA HIS A 177 -44.50 16.77 16.34
C HIS A 177 -45.49 17.18 17.44
N VAL A 178 -45.18 16.91 18.71
CA VAL A 178 -45.97 17.36 19.85
C VAL A 178 -46.07 18.89 19.85
N ALA A 179 -44.95 19.60 19.65
CA ALA A 179 -44.93 21.06 19.58
C ALA A 179 -45.79 21.64 18.44
N THR A 180 -45.85 20.96 17.29
CA THR A 180 -46.70 21.38 16.16
C THR A 180 -48.15 20.94 16.29
N SER A 181 -48.42 19.79 16.93
CA SER A 181 -49.77 19.26 17.14
C SER A 181 -50.52 19.99 18.27
N GLY A 182 -49.79 20.61 19.21
CA GLY A 182 -50.31 21.53 20.21
C GLY A 182 -50.25 23.01 19.79
N ASP A 183 -49.88 23.32 18.55
CA ASP A 183 -49.89 24.70 18.06
C ASP A 183 -51.36 25.15 17.90
N ASP A 184 -51.82 26.00 18.82
CA ASP A 184 -53.15 26.64 18.83
C ASP A 184 -53.49 27.37 17.50
N ARG A 185 -52.49 27.55 16.63
CA ARG A 185 -52.65 28.07 15.27
C ARG A 185 -53.25 27.07 14.30
N VAL A 186 -53.10 25.76 14.49
CA VAL A 186 -53.64 24.75 13.55
C VAL A 186 -55.17 24.83 13.45
N PRO A 187 -55.94 24.89 14.56
CA PRO A 187 -57.37 25.17 14.50
C PRO A 187 -57.68 26.51 13.83
N SER A 188 -56.94 27.57 14.16
CA SER A 188 -57.14 28.91 13.58
C SER A 188 -56.84 28.97 12.07
N ILE A 189 -55.87 28.19 11.59
CA ILE A 189 -55.52 28.07 10.17
C ILE A 189 -56.61 27.29 9.45
N LEU A 190 -57.11 26.20 10.03
CA LEU A 190 -58.25 25.46 9.47
C LEU A 190 -59.49 26.35 9.36
N THR A 191 -59.82 27.14 10.40
CA THR A 191 -60.91 28.11 10.33
C THR A 191 -60.67 29.21 9.28
N ALA A 192 -59.42 29.67 9.11
CA ALA A 192 -59.08 30.64 8.07
C ALA A 192 -59.19 30.03 6.65
N ILE A 193 -58.86 28.75 6.49
CA ILE A 193 -59.02 28.00 5.24
C ILE A 193 -60.52 27.86 4.92
N GLU A 194 -61.35 27.42 5.86
CA GLU A 194 -62.80 27.34 5.67
C GLU A 194 -63.41 28.71 5.29
N ALA A 195 -62.94 29.79 5.92
CA ALA A 195 -63.37 31.15 5.60
C ALA A 195 -62.92 31.61 4.19
N LEU A 196 -61.73 31.17 3.75
CA LEU A 196 -61.24 31.43 2.39
C LEU A 196 -62.01 30.62 1.35
N GLU A 197 -62.28 29.34 1.59
CA GLU A 197 -63.10 28.49 0.72
C GLU A 197 -64.51 29.08 0.55
N SER A 198 -65.13 29.52 1.66
CA SER A 198 -66.43 30.20 1.62
C SER A 198 -66.39 31.48 0.76
N LYS A 199 -65.33 32.29 0.88
CA LYS A 199 -65.15 33.49 0.04
C LYS A 199 -64.91 33.16 -1.43
N VAL A 200 -64.17 32.10 -1.74
CA VAL A 200 -63.96 31.63 -3.12
C VAL A 200 -65.28 31.19 -3.72
N SER A 201 -66.08 30.37 -3.03
CA SER A 201 -67.41 29.98 -3.53
C SER A 201 -68.36 31.18 -3.70
N GLN A 202 -68.28 32.20 -2.84
CA GLN A 202 -69.04 33.44 -3.03
C GLN A 202 -68.56 34.26 -4.24
N LEU A 203 -67.27 34.28 -4.51
CA LEU A 203 -66.69 34.95 -5.67
C LEU A 203 -67.00 34.21 -6.97
N GLU A 204 -66.98 32.87 -6.96
CA GLU A 204 -67.40 32.04 -8.08
C GLU A 204 -68.91 32.22 -8.37
N GLY A 205 -69.75 32.26 -7.34
CA GLY A 205 -71.18 32.56 -7.50
C GLY A 205 -71.47 33.98 -8.01
N LYS A 206 -70.63 34.96 -7.66
CA LYS A 206 -70.70 36.33 -8.19
C LYS A 206 -70.17 36.44 -9.62
N ALA A 207 -69.12 35.70 -9.98
CA ALA A 207 -68.58 35.68 -11.33
C ALA A 207 -69.59 35.09 -12.34
N VAL A 208 -70.32 34.04 -11.95
CA VAL A 208 -71.37 33.41 -12.77
C VAL A 208 -72.59 34.31 -13.00
N THR A 209 -72.84 35.27 -12.12
CA THR A 209 -73.96 36.24 -12.29
C THR A 209 -73.59 37.46 -13.12
N THR A 210 -72.29 37.71 -13.38
CA THR A 210 -71.80 38.80 -14.24
C THR A 210 -71.74 38.50 -15.73
N GLU A 211 -71.89 37.24 -16.18
CA GLU A 211 -71.85 36.90 -17.62
C GLU A 211 -73.23 36.96 -18.33
N GLY A 212 -74.29 37.34 -17.62
CA GLY A 212 -75.66 37.39 -18.15
C GLY A 212 -76.26 38.79 -18.21
N GLY A 213 -75.68 39.74 -18.97
CA GLY A 213 -76.25 41.09 -19.08
C GLY A 213 -75.58 42.00 -20.11
N SER A 214 -76.30 42.27 -21.19
CA SER A 214 -76.05 43.16 -22.34
C SER A 214 -75.39 44.54 -22.05
N LEU A 215 -74.49 44.93 -22.96
CA LEU A 215 -74.00 46.28 -23.35
C LEU A 215 -74.20 47.46 -22.38
N GLU A 216 -73.09 48.07 -21.93
CA GLU A 216 -72.65 49.43 -22.27
C GLU A 216 -71.35 49.79 -21.54
N VAL A 217 -70.41 50.40 -22.25
CA VAL A 217 -69.13 50.89 -21.71
C VAL A 217 -69.36 52.21 -20.97
N PRO A 218 -68.84 52.34 -19.73
CA PRO A 218 -68.04 53.53 -19.43
C PRO A 218 -66.70 53.19 -18.77
N VAL A 219 -65.78 54.13 -18.94
CA VAL A 219 -64.34 54.06 -18.68
C VAL A 219 -63.97 54.15 -17.18
N ALA A 220 -63.02 53.29 -16.77
CA ALA A 220 -62.06 53.37 -15.64
C ALA A 220 -62.53 53.01 -14.18
N PRO A 221 -61.64 52.54 -13.27
CA PRO A 221 -60.17 52.55 -13.32
C PRO A 221 -59.50 51.17 -13.36
N SER A 222 -58.27 51.18 -13.88
CA SER A 222 -57.29 50.11 -13.98
C SER A 222 -57.27 49.18 -12.77
N THR A 223 -57.63 47.90 -12.98
CA THR A 223 -57.22 46.82 -12.09
C THR A 223 -55.70 46.76 -12.09
N ASP A 224 -55.16 46.96 -10.90
CA ASP A 224 -53.79 47.35 -10.63
C ASP A 224 -52.81 46.22 -10.99
N ILE A 225 -52.22 46.29 -12.19
CA ILE A 225 -51.15 45.40 -12.67
C ILE A 225 -49.91 45.47 -11.76
N SER A 226 -49.82 46.49 -10.89
CA SER A 226 -48.73 46.65 -9.92
C SER A 226 -48.65 45.50 -8.91
N GLY A 227 -49.80 44.93 -8.48
CA GLY A 227 -49.81 43.81 -7.54
C GLY A 227 -49.15 42.55 -8.10
N TYR A 228 -49.47 42.20 -9.35
CA TYR A 228 -48.83 41.07 -10.03
C TYR A 228 -47.34 41.32 -10.31
N LYS A 229 -46.96 42.57 -10.54
CA LYS A 229 -45.55 42.95 -10.75
C LYS A 229 -44.73 42.81 -9.47
N ASP A 230 -45.31 43.16 -8.32
CA ASP A 230 -44.69 43.00 -7.02
C ASP A 230 -44.55 41.52 -6.63
N ASP A 231 -45.56 40.70 -6.92
CA ASP A 231 -45.50 39.25 -6.69
C ASP A 231 -44.48 38.56 -7.59
N LEU A 232 -44.39 38.94 -8.87
CA LEU A 232 -43.31 38.52 -9.77
C LEU A 232 -41.93 38.95 -9.27
N GLY A 233 -41.82 40.15 -8.71
CA GLY A 233 -40.59 40.65 -8.09
C GLY A 233 -40.18 39.93 -6.80
N ARG A 234 -41.16 39.39 -6.05
CA ARG A 234 -40.90 38.54 -4.88
C ARG A 234 -40.46 37.14 -5.30
N LEU A 235 -41.10 36.59 -6.33
CA LEU A 235 -40.76 35.28 -6.89
C LEU A 235 -39.36 35.28 -7.52
N SER A 236 -38.99 36.35 -8.24
CA SER A 236 -37.63 36.53 -8.78
C SER A 236 -36.57 36.55 -7.68
N ARG A 237 -36.82 37.27 -6.58
CA ARG A 237 -35.89 37.31 -5.44
C ARG A 237 -35.78 35.97 -4.70
N ALA A 238 -36.88 35.22 -4.61
CA ALA A 238 -36.86 33.89 -4.03
C ALA A 238 -36.01 32.92 -4.88
N LEU A 239 -36.14 33.00 -6.21
CA LEU A 239 -35.32 32.24 -7.16
C LEU A 239 -33.83 32.57 -7.04
N ASP A 240 -33.46 33.85 -6.95
CA ASP A 240 -32.06 34.26 -6.77
C ASP A 240 -31.46 33.71 -5.47
N LEU A 241 -32.25 33.70 -4.38
CA LEU A 241 -31.82 33.17 -3.09
C LEU A 241 -31.59 31.65 -3.13
N ILE A 242 -32.44 30.92 -3.87
CA ILE A 242 -32.31 29.48 -4.07
C ILE A 242 -31.07 29.18 -4.93
N SER A 243 -30.86 29.93 -6.01
CA SER A 243 -29.67 29.80 -6.86
C SER A 243 -28.37 30.04 -6.08
N GLN A 244 -28.30 31.07 -5.23
CA GLN A 244 -27.13 31.29 -4.36
C GLN A 244 -26.88 30.14 -3.38
N ARG A 245 -27.94 29.58 -2.78
CA ARG A 245 -27.81 28.44 -1.87
C ARG A 245 -27.26 27.20 -2.58
N LEU A 246 -27.71 26.93 -3.80
CA LEU A 246 -27.20 25.83 -4.63
C LEU A 246 -25.72 26.01 -4.97
N THR A 247 -25.30 27.21 -5.37
CA THR A 247 -23.88 27.50 -5.66
C THR A 247 -22.99 27.34 -4.42
N ASN A 248 -23.49 27.74 -3.24
CA ASN A 248 -22.75 27.55 -1.99
C ASN A 248 -22.60 26.07 -1.61
N LEU A 249 -23.63 25.26 -1.82
CA LEU A 249 -23.56 23.81 -1.61
C LEU A 249 -22.58 23.15 -2.58
N GLU A 250 -22.59 23.55 -3.86
CA GLU A 250 -21.67 23.03 -4.87
C GLU A 250 -20.20 23.33 -4.52
N ASN A 251 -19.92 24.51 -3.96
CA ASN A 251 -18.58 24.86 -3.49
C ASN A 251 -18.15 24.10 -2.23
N GLN A 252 -19.09 23.69 -1.36
CA GLN A 252 -18.79 22.87 -0.17
C GLN A 252 -18.54 21.39 -0.51
N LEU A 253 -19.08 20.90 -1.63
CA LEU A 253 -18.90 19.53 -2.11
C LEU A 253 -17.62 19.33 -2.95
N LYS A 254 -16.86 20.39 -3.26
CA LYS A 254 -15.57 20.24 -3.95
C LYS A 254 -14.52 19.69 -2.96
N PRO A 255 -13.89 18.54 -3.26
CA PRO A 255 -12.90 17.93 -2.37
C PRO A 255 -11.67 18.84 -2.22
N LYS A 256 -11.28 19.08 -0.96
CA LYS A 256 -10.05 19.79 -0.60
C LYS A 256 -8.85 19.06 -1.21
N PRO A 257 -7.98 19.70 -2.00
CA PRO A 257 -6.82 19.03 -2.58
C PRO A 257 -5.89 18.50 -1.47
N PRO A 258 -5.27 17.33 -1.66
CA PRO A 258 -4.39 16.73 -0.67
C PRO A 258 -3.21 17.66 -0.41
N VAL A 259 -3.00 17.96 0.88
CA VAL A 259 -1.81 18.66 1.37
C VAL A 259 -0.62 17.74 1.08
N LYS A 260 0.29 18.18 0.21
CA LYS A 260 1.61 17.57 0.08
C LYS A 260 2.38 17.92 1.35
N GLU A 261 2.40 17.00 2.31
CA GLU A 261 3.38 17.08 3.40
C GLU A 261 4.78 16.90 2.80
N GLY A 262 5.63 17.84 3.18
CA GLY A 262 6.96 18.02 2.63
C GLY A 262 7.87 16.84 2.93
N ALA A 263 8.68 16.52 1.93
CA ALA A 263 9.93 15.82 2.10
C ALA A 263 10.92 16.74 2.82
N GLU A 264 11.38 16.32 4.00
CA GLU A 264 12.74 16.53 4.51
C GLU A 264 13.21 15.23 5.16
#